data_AF-A0A3L7RFL4-F1
#
_entry.id   AF-A0A3L7RFL4-F1
#
_cell.length_a   1.000
_cell.length_b   1.000
_cell.length_c   1.000
_cell.angle_alpha   90.00
_cell.angle_beta   90.00
_cell.angle_gamma   90.00
#
_symmetry.space_group_name_H-M   'P 1'
#
loop_
_entity.id
_entity.type
_entity.pdbx_description
1 polymer ?
#
loop_
_entity_poly.entity_id
_entity_poly.type
_entity_poly.pdbx_seq_one_letter_code
_entity_poly.pdbx_strand_id
1 'polypeptide(L)' 'MKIGILADIHDNVDNLRHAIRLFNALECKAVLLAGDFVSPLVV' A
#
# COMPACT_ATOMS: atom_id res chain seq x y z
N MET A 1 -2.88 13.77 12.18
CA MET A 1 -3.57 12.62 11.53
C MET A 1 -2.94 12.43 10.15
N LYS A 2 -2.44 11.23 9.82
CA LYS A 2 -1.77 10.95 8.54
C LYS A 2 -2.57 9.93 7.74
N ILE A 3 -2.62 10.10 6.42
CA ILE A 3 -3.23 9.16 5.48
C ILE A 3 -2.15 8.78 4.46
N GLY A 4 -1.93 7.49 4.26
CA GLY A 4 -1.05 6.99 3.20
C GLY A 4 -1.79 6.98 1.86
N ILE A 5 -1.10 7.28 0.77
CA ILE A 5 -1.63 7.16 -0.58
C ILE A 5 -0.62 6.36 -1.40
N LEU A 6 -1.10 5.34 -2.11
CA LEU A 6 -0.34 4.57 -3.08
C LEU A 6 -1.21 4.25 -4.30
N ALA A 7 -0.57 3.91 -5.42
CA ALA A 7 -1.23 3.53 -6.67
C ALA A 7 -0.37 2.52 -7.41
N ASP A 8 -0.97 1.81 -8.36
CA ASP A 8 -0.32 0.96 -9.37
C ASP A 8 0.73 0.00 -8.79
N ILE A 9 0.28 -0.84 -7.85
CA ILE A 9 1.18 -1.81 -7.23
C ILE A 9 1.52 -2.96 -8.18
N HIS A 10 0.68 -3.22 -9.18
CA HIS A 10 0.89 -4.22 -10.23
C HIS A 10 1.44 -5.56 -9.70
N ASP A 11 0.79 -6.12 -8.67
CA ASP A 11 1.18 -7.37 -8.01
C ASP A 11 2.63 -7.40 -7.45
N ASN A 12 3.31 -6.25 -7.34
CA ASN A 12 4.64 -6.16 -6.74
C ASN A 12 4.56 -6.23 -5.22
N VAL A 13 4.54 -7.46 -4.72
CA VAL A 13 4.38 -7.78 -3.30
C VAL A 13 5.48 -7.18 -2.44
N ASP A 14 6.72 -7.16 -2.92
CA ASP A 14 7.86 -6.67 -2.12
C ASP A 14 7.77 -5.17 -1.89
N ASN A 15 7.38 -4.41 -2.91
CA ASN A 15 7.12 -2.97 -2.77
C ASN A 15 5.88 -2.71 -1.92
N LEU A 16 4.81 -3.49 -2.07
CA LEU A 16 3.63 -3.36 -1.21
C LEU A 16 3.98 -3.59 0.26
N ARG A 17 4.76 -4.63 0.57
CA ARG A 17 5.24 -4.92 1.94
C ARG A 17 6.11 -3.78 2.47
N HIS A 18 6.96 -3.19 1.63
CA HIS A 18 7.75 -2.02 2.02
C HIS A 18 6.86 -0.81 2.35
N ALA A 19 5.90 -0.49 1.49
CA ALA A 19 4.96 0.62 1.69
C ALA A 19 4.12 0.44 2.98
N ILE A 20 3.61 -0.77 3.22
CA ILE A 20 2.86 -1.10 4.44
C ILE A 20 3.72 -0.88 5.69
N ARG A 21 4.98 -1.35 5.70
CA ARG A 21 5.89 -1.13 6.84
C ARG A 21 6.12 0.37 7.09
N LEU A 22 6.31 1.15 6.03
CA LEU A 22 6.48 2.60 6.14
C LEU A 22 5.23 3.28 6.72
N PHE A 23 4.04 2.97 6.20
CA PHE A 23 2.79 3.57 6.70
C PHE A 23 2.51 3.20 8.16
N ASN A 24 2.84 1.98 8.57
CA ASN A 24 2.75 1.55 9.97
C ASN A 24 3.72 2.34 10.86
N ALA A 25 5.00 2.47 10.45
CA ALA A 25 6.00 3.24 11.20
C ALA A 25 5.65 4.74 11.31
N LEU A 26 4.94 5.27 10.32
CA LEU A 26 4.46 6.65 10.33
C LEU A 26 3.13 6.83 11.08
N GLU A 27 2.51 5.76 11.57
CA GLU A 27 1.21 5.78 12.25
C GLU A 27 0.09 6.39 11.39
N CYS A 28 0.05 6.03 10.10
CA CYS A 28 -1.06 6.40 9.23
C CYS A 28 -2.37 5.77 9.72
N LYS A 29 -3.44 6.57 9.79
CA LYS A 29 -4.77 6.11 10.25
C LYS A 29 -5.58 5.42 9.16
N ALA A 30 -5.28 5.71 7.91
CA ALA A 30 -5.88 5.09 6.74
C ALA A 30 -4.88 5.08 5.58
N VAL A 31 -5.13 4.23 4.60
CA VAL A 31 -4.36 4.14 3.37
C VAL A 31 -5.34 4.10 2.19
N LEU A 32 -5.11 4.94 1.19
CA LEU A 32 -5.88 4.97 -0.06
C LEU A 32 -5.05 4.33 -1.18
N LEU A 33 -5.58 3.27 -1.78
CA LEU A 33 -5.07 2.71 -3.03
C LEU A 33 -5.87 3.34 -4.19
N ALA A 34 -5.20 4.12 -5.03
CA ALA A 34 -5.83 4.92 -6.09
C ALA A 34 -5.45 4.46 -7.52
N GLY A 35 -4.95 3.23 -7.67
CA GLY A 35 -4.54 2.67 -8.95
C GLY A 35 -4.65 1.15 -8.94
N ASP A 36 -3.94 0.50 -9.86
CA ASP A 36 -4.17 -0.91 -10.14
C ASP A 36 -3.59 -1.84 -9.07
N PHE A 37 -4.48 -2.57 -8.40
CA PHE A 37 -4.12 -3.73 -7.58
C PHE A 37 -3.73 -4.94 -8.47
N VAL A 38 -4.41 -5.09 -9.61
CA VAL A 38 -4.29 -6.17 -10.62
C VAL A 38 -4.93 -7.49 -10.20
N SER A 39 -4.34 -8.27 -9.31
CA SER A 39 -4.86 -9.61 -8.98
C SER A 39 -5.59 -9.64 -7.64
N PRO A 40 -6.74 -10.33 -7.46
CA PRO A 40 -7.51 -10.34 -6.21
C PRO A 40 -6.72 -10.81 -4.97
N LEU A 41 -5.67 -11.61 -5.17
CA LEU A 41 -4.81 -12.16 -4.13
C LEU A 41 -3.41 -12.42 -4.69
N VAL A 42 -2.44 -11.56 -4.35
CA VAL A 42 -1.05 -11.98 -4.18
C VAL A 42 -0.66 -11.64 -2.74
N VAL A 43 -0.43 -12.67 -1.93
CA VAL A 43 0.05 -12.54 -0.54
C VAL A 43 1.50 -12.98 -0.47
#